data_AF-A0A914JKF7-F1
#
_entry.id   AF-A0A914JKF7-F1
#
_cell.length_a   1.000
_cell.length_b   1.000
_cell.length_c   1.000
_cell.angle_alpha   90.00
_cell.angle_beta   90.00
_cell.angle_gamma   90.00
#
_symmetry.space_group_name_H-M   'P 1'
#
loop_
_entity.id
_entity.type
_entity.pdbx_description
1 polymer ?
#
loop_
_entity_poly.entity_id
_entity_poly.type
_entity_poly.pdbx_seq_one_letter_code
_entity_poly.pdbx_strand_id
1 'polypeptide(L)'
;MAFNSPIALTNKNILFCFVGIIVIFVVTDYFLLNQLVSEKIIKNESFDFLSSNMTDKCQFIDPLMQSALERVKSESCRQSLKDVYCQDFLSSNVTDKCQFTDPLMQSALERVKSESCRQSLKDVYCQVLDSNVELENSCSDFDKTKLNKFVGCFDDSPSGFLLTGYHYNFPKTNAPDLCVQTCFRSAYELAGLKSGKHCFCGDSTDLKKGLEVDESICRSLSCPGNANLTCGGIKSTAVISTGLAKIERPMPEFIPLPDDIETRKRVKILFVLQLNGRNSRQVTRMIRTIYSRDHFYLVHVDQRQNFMFSEMKELQKLFEKKKLFNFKVTENRFATIWGGSTLLTMFLQTIKDSLTSLGWNDWDYVLNMSESDMPLLSLEELEHNLALNNGFSSM
;
A
#
# COMPACT_ATOMS: atom_id res chain seq x y z
N MET A 1 48.33 21.76 -29.52
CA MET A 1 49.26 20.87 -28.80
C MET A 1 48.51 19.59 -28.51
N ALA A 2 48.93 18.51 -29.17
CA ALA A 2 48.40 17.17 -28.97
C ALA A 2 48.94 16.58 -27.67
N PHE A 3 48.12 15.77 -26.97
CA PHE A 3 48.58 14.52 -26.35
C PHE A 3 47.41 13.53 -26.29
N ASN A 4 47.68 12.35 -26.84
CA ASN A 4 46.82 11.17 -26.92
C ASN A 4 46.97 10.29 -25.66
N SER A 5 45.84 9.72 -25.22
CA SER A 5 45.64 8.36 -24.63
C SER A 5 46.28 8.02 -23.26
N PRO A 6 45.93 6.88 -22.64
CA PRO A 6 44.61 6.40 -22.21
C PRO A 6 44.63 6.04 -20.70
N ILE A 7 43.52 6.16 -19.97
CA ILE A 7 43.43 5.60 -18.60
C ILE A 7 42.22 4.68 -18.50
N ALA A 8 42.53 3.44 -18.15
CA ALA A 8 41.63 2.33 -17.95
C ALA A 8 40.59 2.64 -16.85
N LEU A 9 39.32 2.40 -17.17
CA LEU A 9 38.22 2.38 -16.19
C LEU A 9 38.10 0.97 -15.61
N THR A 10 38.96 0.65 -14.65
CA THR A 10 38.77 -0.47 -13.72
C THR A 10 38.27 0.06 -12.38
N ASN A 11 36.94 0.12 -12.23
CA ASN A 11 36.17 -0.13 -11.00
C ASN A 11 34.75 0.44 -11.21
N LYS A 12 33.80 -0.46 -11.48
CA LYS A 12 32.37 -0.17 -11.43
C LYS A 12 31.96 0.06 -9.97
N ASN A 13 32.05 1.30 -9.51
CA ASN A 13 31.17 1.80 -8.44
C ASN A 13 30.11 2.66 -9.14
N ILE A 14 29.00 2.02 -9.51
CA ILE A 14 27.81 2.71 -10.01
C ILE A 14 27.20 3.44 -8.81
N LEU A 15 27.46 4.74 -8.76
CA LEU A 15 26.81 5.67 -7.85
C LEU A 15 25.34 5.78 -8.27
N PHE A 16 24.45 5.07 -7.57
CA PHE A 16 23.02 5.28 -7.72
C PHE A 16 22.68 6.69 -7.23
N CYS A 17 22.34 7.59 -8.15
CA CYS A 17 21.66 8.83 -7.84
C CYS A 17 20.25 8.51 -7.34
N PHE A 18 20.11 8.32 -6.03
CA PHE A 18 18.83 8.36 -5.34
C PHE A 18 18.28 9.80 -5.40
N VAL A 19 17.51 10.10 -6.44
CA VAL A 19 16.54 11.20 -6.41
C VAL A 19 15.18 10.56 -6.15
N GLY A 20 14.87 10.30 -4.88
CA GLY A 20 13.62 9.64 -4.51
C GLY A 20 13.56 9.08 -3.10
N ILE A 21 14.22 9.69 -2.10
CA ILE A 21 14.01 9.31 -0.68
C ILE A 21 13.83 10.58 0.15
N ILE A 22 12.62 11.14 0.11
CA ILE A 22 12.06 11.92 1.23
C ILE A 22 10.54 11.65 1.27
N VAL A 23 10.15 10.39 1.52
CA VAL A 23 8.75 10.08 1.92
C VAL A 23 8.75 8.86 2.86
N ILE A 24 9.47 8.90 3.99
CA ILE A 24 9.36 7.83 5.02
C ILE A 24 9.10 8.35 6.44
N PHE A 25 9.20 9.65 6.73
CA PHE A 25 9.16 10.13 8.13
C PHE A 25 7.86 10.82 8.63
N VAL A 26 6.73 10.77 7.90
CA VAL A 26 5.48 11.44 8.36
C VAL A 26 4.25 10.50 8.40
N VAL A 27 4.38 9.21 8.09
CA VAL A 27 3.21 8.32 7.91
C VAL A 27 2.97 7.36 9.08
N THR A 28 3.44 7.68 10.30
CA THR A 28 3.17 6.81 11.47
C THR A 28 1.81 7.09 12.11
N ASP A 29 1.30 8.33 12.07
CA ASP A 29 0.01 8.68 12.72
C ASP A 29 -1.19 8.71 11.75
N TYR A 30 -0.96 8.65 10.43
CA TYR A 30 -2.01 8.66 9.39
C TYR A 30 -2.51 7.26 8.98
N PHE A 31 -1.89 6.19 9.49
CA PHE A 31 -2.08 4.84 8.96
C PHE A 31 -3.38 4.16 9.42
N LEU A 32 -3.82 4.39 10.66
CA LEU A 32 -5.03 3.76 11.23
C LEU A 32 -6.31 4.17 10.48
N LEU A 33 -6.43 5.44 10.08
CA LEU A 33 -7.60 5.93 9.32
C LEU A 33 -7.61 5.43 7.87
N ASN A 34 -6.45 5.32 7.22
CA ASN A 34 -6.36 4.85 5.83
C ASN A 34 -6.52 3.32 5.72
N GLN A 35 -6.18 2.56 6.76
CA GLN A 35 -6.34 1.11 6.79
C GLN A 35 -7.83 0.72 6.86
N LEU A 36 -8.62 1.38 7.71
CA LEU A 36 -10.07 1.20 7.82
C LEU A 36 -10.83 1.58 6.53
N VAL A 37 -10.38 2.64 5.84
CA VAL A 37 -10.96 3.06 4.55
C VAL A 37 -10.64 2.06 3.44
N SER A 38 -9.43 1.48 3.44
CA SER A 38 -9.00 0.51 2.42
C SER A 38 -9.71 -0.84 2.56
N GLU A 39 -10.04 -1.28 3.78
CA GLU A 39 -10.73 -2.55 4.03
C GLU A 39 -12.18 -2.58 3.51
N LYS A 40 -12.90 -1.46 3.57
CA LYS A 40 -14.25 -1.37 2.96
C LYS A 40 -14.21 -1.45 1.42
N ILE A 41 -13.10 -1.04 0.81
CA ILE A 41 -12.91 -1.11 -0.66
C ILE A 41 -12.57 -2.55 -1.10
N ILE A 42 -11.82 -3.31 -0.29
CA ILE A 42 -11.34 -4.66 -0.63
C ILE A 42 -12.46 -5.72 -0.58
N LYS A 43 -13.52 -5.53 0.24
CA LYS A 43 -14.62 -6.50 0.34
C LYS A 43 -15.50 -6.62 -0.92
N ASN A 44 -15.25 -5.83 -1.97
CA ASN A 44 -15.97 -5.93 -3.25
C ASN A 44 -17.49 -5.95 -3.06
N GLU A 45 -17.98 -5.28 -2.01
CA GLU A 45 -19.29 -4.69 -2.06
C GLU A 45 -19.15 -3.59 -3.12
N SER A 46 -19.79 -3.80 -4.26
CA SER A 46 -20.42 -2.67 -4.93
C SER A 46 -21.02 -1.78 -3.83
N PHE A 47 -20.98 -0.47 -4.01
CA PHE A 47 -21.92 0.43 -3.34
C PHE A 47 -23.37 0.12 -3.81
N ASP A 48 -23.75 -1.16 -3.85
CA ASP A 48 -25.11 -1.62 -3.82
C ASP A 48 -25.53 -1.46 -2.35
N PHE A 49 -25.86 -0.21 -2.02
CA PHE A 49 -26.98 -0.01 -1.12
C PHE A 49 -28.08 -0.96 -1.59
N LEU A 50 -28.64 -1.75 -0.66
CA LEU A 50 -29.73 -2.72 -0.82
C LEU A 50 -29.27 -4.19 -0.62
N SER A 51 -28.99 -4.56 0.62
CA SER A 51 -29.37 -5.90 1.07
C SER A 51 -30.81 -5.86 1.58
N SER A 52 -31.60 -6.84 1.17
CA SER A 52 -33.03 -7.03 1.46
C SER A 52 -33.40 -7.20 2.94
N ASN A 53 -32.45 -6.98 3.86
CA ASN A 53 -32.61 -7.11 5.31
C ASN A 53 -32.67 -5.76 6.05
N MET A 54 -32.58 -4.62 5.36
CA MET A 54 -32.57 -3.29 6.00
C MET A 54 -33.97 -2.68 6.22
N THR A 55 -34.98 -3.09 5.46
CA THR A 55 -36.36 -2.57 5.60
C THR A 55 -37.08 -3.03 6.86
N ASP A 56 -36.66 -4.13 7.49
CA ASP A 56 -37.34 -4.69 8.68
C ASP A 56 -37.02 -3.92 9.98
N LYS A 57 -35.98 -3.07 9.97
CA LYS A 57 -35.55 -2.29 11.15
C LYS A 57 -36.09 -0.85 11.19
N CYS A 58 -36.80 -0.44 10.15
CA CYS A 58 -37.08 0.95 9.88
C CYS A 58 -38.59 1.22 9.99
N GLN A 59 -38.99 2.02 10.98
CA GLN A 59 -40.40 2.31 11.24
C GLN A 59 -40.83 3.56 10.46
N PHE A 60 -41.70 3.39 9.45
CA PHE A 60 -42.21 4.46 8.59
C PHE A 60 -43.32 5.29 9.27
N ILE A 61 -42.97 5.98 10.36
CA ILE A 61 -43.92 6.70 11.23
C ILE A 61 -44.18 8.14 10.74
N ASP A 62 -43.36 8.65 9.82
CA ASP A 62 -43.49 10.02 9.29
C ASP A 62 -44.77 10.19 8.43
N PRO A 63 -45.65 11.17 8.75
CA PRO A 63 -46.91 11.40 8.03
C PRO A 63 -46.73 11.77 6.55
N LEU A 64 -45.64 12.44 6.21
CA LEU A 64 -45.30 12.82 4.83
C LEU A 64 -44.90 11.58 4.03
N MET A 65 -44.14 10.68 4.65
CA MET A 65 -43.73 9.40 4.08
C MET A 65 -44.92 8.46 3.87
N GLN A 66 -45.82 8.37 4.86
CA GLN A 66 -47.06 7.59 4.73
C GLN A 66 -47.92 8.12 3.58
N SER A 67 -48.09 9.44 3.48
CA SER A 67 -48.80 10.08 2.37
C SER A 67 -48.12 9.86 1.01
N ALA A 68 -46.79 9.77 0.97
CA ALA A 68 -46.05 9.47 -0.26
C ALA A 68 -46.24 8.00 -0.69
N LEU A 69 -46.20 7.05 0.26
CA LEU A 69 -46.43 5.62 -0.02
C LEU A 69 -47.85 5.33 -0.52
N GLU A 70 -48.85 6.04 0.00
CA GLU A 70 -50.24 5.93 -0.45
C GLU A 70 -50.44 6.45 -1.88
N ARG A 71 -49.69 7.48 -2.27
CA ARG A 71 -49.78 8.10 -3.61
C ARG A 71 -49.10 7.27 -4.71
N VAL A 72 -48.10 6.47 -4.36
CA VAL A 72 -47.38 5.62 -5.32
C VAL A 72 -48.18 4.35 -5.59
N LYS A 73 -48.47 4.07 -6.86
CA LYS A 73 -49.26 2.90 -7.29
C LYS A 73 -48.42 1.67 -7.66
N SER A 74 -47.15 1.87 -8.02
CA SER A 74 -46.24 0.78 -8.39
C SER A 74 -45.55 0.23 -7.16
N GLU A 75 -45.61 -1.10 -6.98
CA GLU A 75 -44.98 -1.77 -5.84
C GLU A 75 -43.45 -1.67 -5.89
N SER A 76 -42.86 -1.71 -7.09
CA SER A 76 -41.42 -1.48 -7.29
C SER A 76 -41.01 -0.06 -6.85
N CYS A 77 -41.83 0.95 -7.14
CA CYS A 77 -41.54 2.33 -6.77
C CYS A 77 -41.74 2.56 -5.26
N ARG A 78 -42.74 1.91 -4.64
CA ARG A 78 -42.90 1.93 -3.17
C ARG A 78 -41.71 1.34 -2.46
N GLN A 79 -41.16 0.24 -2.98
CA GLN A 79 -39.97 -0.39 -2.40
C GLN A 79 -38.77 0.55 -2.47
N SER A 80 -38.49 1.14 -3.64
CA SER A 80 -37.41 2.12 -3.77
C SER A 80 -37.59 3.34 -2.86
N LEU A 81 -38.83 3.81 -2.66
CA LEU A 81 -39.11 4.91 -1.73
C LEU A 81 -38.80 4.53 -0.27
N LYS A 82 -39.26 3.35 0.15
CA LYS A 82 -38.99 2.80 1.50
C LYS A 82 -37.49 2.67 1.73
N ASP A 83 -36.78 2.17 0.73
CA ASP A 83 -35.35 1.98 0.82
C ASP A 83 -34.65 3.32 1.03
N VAL A 84 -34.90 4.32 0.17
CA VAL A 84 -34.32 5.68 0.27
C VAL A 84 -34.59 6.32 1.65
N TYR A 85 -35.83 6.27 2.12
CA TYR A 85 -36.20 6.82 3.43
C TYR A 85 -35.45 6.15 4.58
N CYS A 86 -35.23 4.83 4.50
CA CYS A 86 -34.48 4.13 5.54
C CYS A 86 -32.98 4.41 5.50
N GLN A 87 -32.40 4.71 4.33
CA GLN A 87 -31.02 5.20 4.26
C GLN A 87 -30.91 6.54 4.99
N ASP A 88 -31.81 7.47 4.69
CA ASP A 88 -31.81 8.82 5.26
C ASP A 88 -32.10 8.78 6.78
N PHE A 89 -33.09 8.02 7.24
CA PHE A 89 -33.46 7.92 8.67
C PHE A 89 -32.39 7.23 9.54
N LEU A 90 -31.66 6.25 9.00
CA LEU A 90 -30.53 5.62 9.70
C LEU A 90 -29.31 6.54 9.74
N SER A 91 -29.09 7.35 8.69
CA SER A 91 -28.02 8.35 8.68
C SER A 91 -28.24 9.46 9.72
N SER A 92 -29.49 9.90 9.91
CA SER A 92 -29.81 10.96 10.88
C SER A 92 -29.67 10.53 12.34
N ASN A 93 -30.04 9.28 12.67
CA ASN A 93 -29.96 8.76 14.04
C ASN A 93 -28.54 8.42 14.51
N VAL A 94 -27.59 8.19 13.59
CA VAL A 94 -26.17 7.95 13.92
C VAL A 94 -25.45 9.27 14.21
N THR A 95 -25.78 10.34 13.49
CA THR A 95 -25.17 11.67 13.72
C THR A 95 -25.55 12.31 15.06
N ASP A 96 -26.71 12.00 15.62
CA ASP A 96 -27.18 12.62 16.87
C ASP A 96 -26.50 12.07 18.14
N LYS A 97 -25.76 10.95 18.04
CA LYS A 97 -25.04 10.34 19.19
C LYS A 97 -23.53 10.55 19.19
N CYS A 98 -22.99 11.13 18.13
CA CYS A 98 -21.56 11.20 17.88
C CYS A 98 -21.00 12.59 18.19
N GLN A 99 -20.09 12.68 19.17
CA GLN A 99 -19.48 13.96 19.55
C GLN A 99 -18.23 14.25 18.71
N PHE A 100 -18.21 15.39 18.04
CA PHE A 100 -17.08 15.84 17.19
C PHE A 100 -16.11 16.73 17.98
N THR A 101 -15.53 16.18 19.05
CA THR A 101 -14.59 16.89 19.94
C THR A 101 -13.13 16.81 19.50
N ASP A 102 -12.80 15.91 18.57
CA ASP A 102 -11.45 15.73 18.06
C ASP A 102 -10.96 16.96 17.25
N PRO A 103 -9.76 17.51 17.54
CA PRO A 103 -9.26 18.71 16.85
C PRO A 103 -9.04 18.54 15.34
N LEU A 104 -8.64 17.34 14.88
CA LEU A 104 -8.44 17.07 13.46
C LEU A 104 -9.79 17.03 12.74
N MET A 105 -10.79 16.43 13.37
CA MET A 105 -12.16 16.39 12.85
C MET A 105 -12.77 17.80 12.76
N GLN A 106 -12.60 18.64 13.79
CA GLN A 106 -13.06 20.04 13.75
C GLN A 106 -12.38 20.83 12.63
N SER A 107 -11.05 20.75 12.53
CA SER A 107 -10.30 21.39 11.44
C SER A 107 -10.74 20.89 10.05
N ALA A 108 -11.08 19.60 9.93
CA ALA A 108 -11.59 19.05 8.68
C ALA A 108 -12.97 19.63 8.34
N LEU A 109 -13.91 19.66 9.28
CA LEU A 109 -15.26 20.21 9.10
C LEU A 109 -15.28 21.71 8.73
N GLU A 110 -14.31 22.48 9.21
CA GLU A 110 -14.16 23.90 8.84
C GLU A 110 -13.68 24.08 7.40
N ARG A 111 -12.82 23.17 6.91
CA ARG A 111 -12.22 23.25 5.56
C ARG A 111 -13.10 22.64 4.47
N VAL A 112 -14.03 21.77 4.82
CA VAL A 112 -14.93 21.11 3.84
C VAL A 112 -15.88 22.14 3.22
N LYS A 113 -15.94 22.14 1.88
CA LYS A 113 -16.72 23.10 1.11
C LYS A 113 -18.14 22.64 0.77
N SER A 114 -18.33 21.36 0.45
CA SER A 114 -19.64 20.83 0.03
C SER A 114 -20.36 20.14 1.18
N GLU A 115 -21.67 20.33 1.25
CA GLU A 115 -22.48 19.75 2.34
C GLU A 115 -22.53 18.22 2.28
N SER A 116 -22.59 17.66 1.07
CA SER A 116 -22.49 16.21 0.86
C SER A 116 -21.17 15.62 1.39
N CYS A 117 -20.04 16.31 1.23
CA CYS A 117 -18.76 15.88 1.78
C CYS A 117 -18.73 16.05 3.31
N ARG A 118 -19.34 17.12 3.82
CA ARG A 118 -19.45 17.37 5.27
C ARG A 118 -20.22 16.24 5.95
N GLN A 119 -21.33 15.81 5.36
CA GLN A 119 -22.13 14.71 5.87
C GLN A 119 -21.35 13.38 5.80
N SER A 120 -20.76 13.06 4.65
CA SER A 120 -19.95 11.83 4.49
C SER A 120 -18.82 11.75 5.51
N LEU A 121 -18.16 12.88 5.81
CA LEU A 121 -17.10 12.95 6.80
C LEU A 121 -17.62 12.64 8.21
N LYS A 122 -18.78 13.20 8.60
CA LYS A 122 -19.42 12.91 9.88
C LYS A 122 -19.78 11.43 9.99
N ASP A 123 -20.43 10.88 8.97
CA ASP A 123 -20.87 9.49 8.95
C ASP A 123 -19.69 8.53 9.11
N VAL A 124 -18.61 8.74 8.36
CA VAL A 124 -17.39 7.93 8.44
C VAL A 124 -16.75 8.05 9.83
N TYR A 125 -16.63 9.25 10.37
CA TYR A 125 -16.04 9.47 11.69
C TYR A 125 -16.79 8.68 12.77
N CYS A 126 -18.13 8.75 12.77
CA CYS A 126 -18.95 8.05 13.75
C CYS A 126 -18.88 6.53 13.59
N GLN A 127 -18.85 6.03 12.35
CA GLN A 127 -18.67 4.61 12.10
C GLN A 127 -17.31 4.09 12.59
N VAL A 128 -16.24 4.88 12.44
CA VAL A 128 -14.89 4.50 12.91
C VAL A 128 -14.84 4.37 14.43
N LEU A 129 -15.50 5.27 15.17
CA LEU A 129 -15.55 5.19 16.64
C LEU A 129 -16.24 3.92 17.14
N ASP A 130 -17.25 3.43 16.41
CA ASP A 130 -18.01 2.24 16.77
C ASP A 130 -17.39 0.93 16.25
N SER A 131 -16.34 1.00 15.41
CA SER A 131 -15.77 -0.19 14.76
C SER A 131 -14.47 -0.65 15.42
N ASN A 132 -14.59 -1.71 16.21
CA ASN A 132 -13.46 -2.57 16.56
C ASN A 132 -13.28 -3.62 15.46
N VAL A 133 -12.48 -3.30 14.44
CA VAL A 133 -12.09 -4.29 13.43
C VAL A 133 -10.79 -4.96 13.85
N GLU A 134 -10.89 -6.20 14.31
CA GLU A 134 -9.71 -7.07 14.43
C GLU A 134 -9.55 -7.86 13.13
N LEU A 135 -8.40 -7.68 12.47
CA LEU A 135 -8.02 -8.49 11.33
C LEU A 135 -7.25 -9.73 11.80
N GLU A 136 -7.69 -10.90 11.35
CA GLU A 136 -6.94 -12.13 11.55
C GLU A 136 -5.70 -12.16 10.63
N ASN A 137 -4.54 -12.46 11.21
CA ASN A 137 -3.32 -12.67 10.45
C ASN A 137 -3.28 -14.13 9.95
N SER A 138 -3.29 -14.32 8.63
CA SER A 138 -3.23 -15.63 7.97
C SER A 138 -1.83 -16.05 7.52
N CYS A 139 -0.79 -15.27 7.83
CA CYS A 139 0.59 -15.60 7.48
C CYS A 139 1.05 -16.87 8.21
N SER A 140 1.43 -17.89 7.47
CA SER A 140 1.94 -19.17 8.01
C SER A 140 3.24 -19.01 8.79
N ASP A 141 4.05 -18.01 8.43
CA ASP A 141 5.32 -17.72 9.08
C ASP A 141 5.16 -16.88 10.35
N PHE A 142 3.93 -16.47 10.69
CA PHE A 142 3.65 -15.73 11.91
C PHE A 142 3.15 -16.63 13.03
N ASP A 143 3.84 -16.58 14.16
CA ASP A 143 3.49 -17.26 15.40
C ASP A 143 3.16 -16.24 16.50
N LYS A 144 1.86 -16.08 16.75
CA LYS A 144 1.33 -15.18 17.80
C LYS A 144 1.89 -15.50 19.19
N THR A 145 2.27 -16.75 19.47
CA THR A 145 2.81 -17.14 20.79
C THR A 145 4.22 -16.59 21.04
N LYS A 146 4.93 -16.20 19.97
CA LYS A 146 6.27 -15.61 20.03
C LYS A 146 6.24 -14.09 19.94
N LEU A 147 5.10 -13.47 19.62
CA LEU A 147 4.96 -12.03 19.55
C LEU A 147 5.30 -11.39 20.91
N ASN A 148 6.10 -10.33 20.91
CA ASN A 148 6.51 -9.58 22.10
C ASN A 148 7.26 -10.42 23.15
N LYS A 149 7.72 -11.63 22.81
CA LYS A 149 8.48 -12.48 23.72
C LYS A 149 9.90 -11.96 23.83
N PHE A 150 10.37 -11.70 25.05
CA PHE A 150 11.76 -11.36 25.31
C PHE A 150 12.67 -12.53 24.93
N VAL A 151 13.69 -12.26 24.12
CA VAL A 151 14.62 -13.25 23.58
C VAL A 151 15.91 -13.27 24.40
N GLY A 152 16.44 -12.10 24.75
CA GLY A 152 17.68 -12.00 25.53
C GLY A 152 18.23 -10.58 25.59
N CYS A 153 19.26 -10.40 26.41
CA CYS A 153 20.03 -9.17 26.53
C CYS A 153 21.45 -9.41 26.02
N PHE A 154 21.93 -8.55 25.12
CA PHE A 154 23.24 -8.76 24.48
C PHE A 154 24.08 -7.49 24.54
N ASP A 155 25.32 -7.59 25.01
CA ASP A 155 26.34 -6.55 24.85
C ASP A 155 26.89 -6.60 23.42
N ASP A 156 26.77 -5.49 22.71
CA ASP A 156 27.18 -5.32 21.32
C ASP A 156 28.31 -4.29 21.14
N SER A 157 28.98 -3.92 22.24
CA SER A 157 30.18 -3.07 22.23
C SER A 157 31.28 -3.56 21.27
N PRO A 158 31.54 -4.88 21.10
CA PRO A 158 32.58 -5.36 20.19
C PRO A 158 32.24 -5.22 18.70
N SER A 159 30.95 -5.22 18.34
CA SER A 159 30.48 -5.29 16.94
C SER A 159 29.80 -4.00 16.45
N GLY A 160 29.55 -3.03 17.33
CA GLY A 160 28.87 -1.76 17.04
C GLY A 160 27.36 -1.84 17.24
N PHE A 161 26.68 -2.62 16.39
CA PHE A 161 25.24 -2.92 16.50
C PHE A 161 25.02 -4.43 16.40
N LEU A 162 24.20 -4.97 17.31
CA LEU A 162 23.83 -6.38 17.28
C LEU A 162 23.04 -6.74 16.02
N LEU A 163 21.85 -6.14 15.89
CA LEU A 163 20.92 -6.36 14.79
C LEU A 163 21.27 -5.42 13.64
N THR A 164 21.44 -5.97 12.43
CA THR A 164 22.05 -5.26 11.30
C THR A 164 21.09 -4.91 10.17
N GLY A 165 19.79 -5.13 10.37
CA GLY A 165 18.74 -4.68 9.47
C GLY A 165 18.44 -3.19 9.60
N TYR A 166 17.15 -2.82 9.55
CA TYR A 166 16.76 -1.42 9.66
C TYR A 166 17.00 -0.84 11.06
N HIS A 167 17.31 0.45 11.07
CA HIS A 167 17.50 1.24 12.28
C HIS A 167 16.56 2.44 12.29
N TYR A 168 15.87 2.61 13.41
CA TYR A 168 14.98 3.73 13.66
C TYR A 168 15.38 4.47 14.94
N ASN A 169 15.24 5.80 14.91
CA ASN A 169 15.42 6.66 16.07
C ASN A 169 14.07 7.27 16.44
N PHE A 170 13.57 6.93 17.62
CA PHE A 170 12.30 7.42 18.16
C PHE A 170 12.55 8.21 19.46
N PRO A 171 13.00 9.47 19.38
CA PRO A 171 13.45 10.23 20.55
C PRO A 171 12.39 10.41 21.65
N LYS A 172 11.11 10.40 21.28
CA LYS A 172 9.99 10.69 22.18
C LYS A 172 9.01 9.53 22.35
N THR A 173 8.96 8.62 21.39
CA THR A 173 7.87 7.64 21.28
C THR A 173 8.35 6.20 21.37
N ASN A 174 9.67 5.94 21.47
CA ASN A 174 10.18 4.57 21.53
C ASN A 174 9.54 3.81 22.69
N ALA A 175 9.11 2.59 22.40
CA ALA A 175 8.54 1.63 23.34
C ALA A 175 8.69 0.22 22.72
N PRO A 176 8.65 -0.86 23.52
CA PRO A 176 8.77 -2.22 23.02
C PRO A 176 7.78 -2.55 21.91
N ASP A 177 6.49 -2.27 22.11
CA ASP A 177 5.45 -2.58 21.12
C ASP A 177 5.65 -1.82 19.79
N LEU A 178 6.01 -0.54 19.86
CA LEU A 178 6.29 0.26 18.66
C LEU A 178 7.48 -0.31 17.89
N CYS A 179 8.56 -0.67 18.60
CA CYS A 179 9.75 -1.22 17.97
C CYS A 179 9.47 -2.59 17.36
N VAL A 180 8.78 -3.47 18.08
CA VAL A 180 8.36 -4.79 17.59
C VAL A 180 7.48 -4.66 16.35
N GLN A 181 6.46 -3.80 16.38
CA GLN A 181 5.60 -3.57 15.22
C GLN A 181 6.36 -2.99 14.03
N THR A 182 7.32 -2.09 14.27
CA THR A 182 8.15 -1.51 13.20
C THR A 182 9.00 -2.57 12.53
N CYS A 183 9.64 -3.45 13.30
CA CYS A 183 10.46 -4.53 12.77
C CYS A 183 9.62 -5.63 12.12
N PHE A 184 8.45 -5.96 12.68
CA PHE A 184 7.47 -6.86 12.08
C PHE A 184 7.06 -6.38 10.68
N ARG A 185 6.69 -5.09 10.55
CA ARG A 185 6.30 -4.47 9.26
C ARG A 185 7.45 -4.44 8.25
N SER A 186 8.68 -4.48 8.75
CA SER A 186 9.89 -4.55 7.94
C SER A 186 10.35 -5.98 7.67
N ALA A 187 9.51 -6.97 8.00
CA ALA A 187 9.73 -8.41 7.82
C ALA A 187 10.97 -8.97 8.55
N TYR A 188 11.32 -8.44 9.72
CA TYR A 188 12.42 -8.95 10.55
C TYR A 188 11.91 -9.82 11.71
N GLU A 189 12.64 -10.88 12.03
CA GLU A 189 12.33 -11.80 13.15
C GLU A 189 12.42 -11.12 14.52
N LEU A 190 13.36 -10.16 14.64
CA LEU A 190 13.76 -9.59 15.91
C LEU A 190 13.72 -8.07 15.89
N ALA A 191 13.32 -7.52 17.03
CA ALA A 191 13.40 -6.12 17.38
C ALA A 191 14.38 -5.94 18.54
N GLY A 192 15.21 -4.91 18.48
CA GLY A 192 16.26 -4.61 19.43
C GLY A 192 16.12 -3.20 19.97
N LEU A 193 15.90 -3.07 21.28
CA LEU A 193 15.84 -1.79 21.97
C LEU A 193 17.22 -1.47 22.56
N LYS A 194 17.74 -0.28 22.25
CA LYS A 194 19.06 0.16 22.73
C LYS A 194 19.06 1.66 23.03
N SER A 195 19.79 2.05 24.07
CA SER A 195 20.02 3.44 24.46
C SER A 195 18.73 4.27 24.59
N GLY A 196 17.63 3.64 25.01
CA GLY A 196 16.33 4.27 25.25
C GLY A 196 15.54 4.62 23.99
N LYS A 197 16.17 5.21 22.97
CA LYS A 197 15.52 5.80 21.79
C LYS A 197 15.72 5.05 20.48
N HIS A 198 16.61 4.07 20.44
CA HIS A 198 16.93 3.35 19.21
C HIS A 198 16.20 2.02 19.15
N CYS A 199 15.63 1.76 17.97
CA CYS A 199 15.03 0.50 17.59
C CYS A 199 15.82 -0.07 16.42
N PHE A 200 16.29 -1.31 16.57
CA PHE A 200 17.04 -2.03 15.55
C PHE A 200 16.27 -3.28 15.14
N CYS A 201 16.23 -3.59 13.86
CA CYS A 201 15.61 -4.78 13.34
C CYS A 201 16.69 -5.74 12.84
N GLY A 202 16.48 -7.03 12.99
CA GLY A 202 17.44 -8.03 12.55
C GLY A 202 16.88 -9.44 12.64
N ASP A 203 17.74 -10.40 12.33
CA ASP A 203 17.36 -11.81 12.28
C ASP A 203 18.13 -12.60 13.33
N SER A 204 17.67 -13.79 13.68
CA SER A 204 18.31 -14.65 14.68
C SER A 204 19.81 -14.91 14.45
N THR A 205 20.26 -14.86 13.20
CA THR A 205 21.69 -15.00 12.86
C THR A 205 22.57 -13.87 13.41
N ASP A 206 22.02 -12.68 13.62
CA ASP A 206 22.72 -11.51 14.15
C ASP A 206 23.12 -11.67 15.61
N LEU A 207 22.39 -12.49 16.38
CA LEU A 207 22.65 -12.69 17.81
C LEU A 207 24.05 -13.24 18.09
N LYS A 208 24.66 -13.94 17.13
CA LYS A 208 26.03 -14.46 17.23
C LYS A 208 27.10 -13.36 17.29
N LYS A 209 26.76 -12.11 16.93
CA LYS A 209 27.68 -10.96 16.93
C LYS A 209 27.87 -10.37 18.33
N GLY A 210 26.91 -10.56 19.23
CA GLY A 210 26.94 -10.03 20.59
C GLY A 210 27.25 -11.09 21.64
N LEU A 211 27.57 -10.62 22.85
CA LEU A 211 27.70 -11.47 24.03
C LEU A 211 26.39 -11.41 24.82
N GLU A 212 25.75 -12.56 25.07
CA GLU A 212 24.59 -12.61 25.95
C GLU A 212 25.00 -12.27 27.39
N VAL A 213 24.25 -11.38 28.03
CA VAL A 213 24.50 -10.88 29.38
C VAL A 213 23.20 -10.90 30.20
N ASP A 214 23.31 -10.65 31.50
CA ASP A 214 22.16 -10.64 32.40
C ASP A 214 21.10 -9.59 31.98
N GLU A 215 19.83 -9.98 32.06
CA GLU A 215 18.69 -9.15 31.63
C GLU A 215 18.65 -7.79 32.35
N SER A 216 19.10 -7.72 33.61
CA SER A 216 19.12 -6.46 34.38
C SER A 216 19.92 -5.34 33.69
N ILE A 217 20.93 -5.69 32.90
CA ILE A 217 21.75 -4.72 32.16
C ILE A 217 20.94 -4.03 31.07
N CYS A 218 20.05 -4.76 30.39
CA CYS A 218 19.15 -4.19 29.39
C CYS A 218 17.91 -3.51 29.99
N ARG A 219 17.65 -3.68 31.29
CA ARG A 219 16.56 -2.99 32.00
C ARG A 219 17.00 -1.64 32.61
N SER A 220 18.17 -1.13 32.21
CA SER A 220 18.77 0.07 32.81
C SER A 220 18.17 1.41 32.35
N LEU A 221 17.51 1.47 31.18
CA LEU A 221 16.96 2.70 30.63
C LEU A 221 15.45 2.60 30.43
N SER A 222 14.72 3.59 30.93
CA SER A 222 13.30 3.76 30.67
C SER A 222 13.04 4.19 29.22
N CYS A 223 11.91 3.76 28.68
CA CYS A 223 11.44 4.15 27.36
C CYS A 223 10.91 5.60 27.35
N PRO A 224 11.21 6.40 26.31
CA PRO A 224 10.66 7.74 26.17
C PRO A 224 9.15 7.76 25.91
N GLY A 225 8.62 6.75 25.20
CA GLY A 225 7.17 6.64 24.93
C GLY A 225 6.36 6.16 26.13
N ASN A 226 7.00 5.48 27.09
CA ASN A 226 6.37 5.03 28.32
C ASN A 226 7.43 4.75 29.40
N ALA A 227 7.53 5.62 30.40
CA ALA A 227 8.57 5.52 31.43
C ALA A 227 8.50 4.25 32.30
N ASN A 228 7.36 3.54 32.31
CA ASN A 228 7.17 2.28 33.04
C ASN A 228 7.77 1.06 32.30
N LEU A 229 8.14 1.23 31.03
CA LEU A 229 8.77 0.20 30.22
C LEU A 229 10.27 0.47 30.07
N THR A 230 11.03 -0.57 29.73
CA THR A 230 12.48 -0.47 29.54
C THR A 230 12.86 -0.61 28.07
N CYS A 231 13.85 0.16 27.63
CA CYS A 231 14.26 0.30 26.22
C CYS A 231 15.77 0.05 26.07
N GLY A 232 16.23 -1.07 26.63
CA GLY A 232 17.61 -1.52 26.53
C GLY A 232 18.56 -0.83 27.49
N GLY A 233 19.86 -1.09 27.29
CA GLY A 233 20.94 -0.43 28.00
C GLY A 233 21.75 0.50 27.10
N ILE A 234 22.74 1.17 27.69
CA ILE A 234 23.64 2.09 26.95
C ILE A 234 24.50 1.32 25.95
N LYS A 235 24.96 0.13 26.35
CA LYS A 235 25.86 -0.75 25.57
C LYS A 235 25.26 -2.14 25.33
N SER A 236 24.01 -2.33 25.69
CA SER A 236 23.33 -3.61 25.59
C SER A 236 21.97 -3.44 24.93
N THR A 237 21.63 -4.42 24.09
CA THR A 237 20.40 -4.44 23.31
C THR A 237 19.44 -5.46 23.92
N ALA A 238 18.26 -5.00 24.33
CA ALA A 238 17.14 -5.88 24.69
C ALA A 238 16.50 -6.39 23.40
N VAL A 239 16.55 -7.70 23.17
CA VAL A 239 16.01 -8.33 21.96
C VAL A 239 14.65 -8.94 22.27
N ILE A 240 13.68 -8.63 21.40
CA ILE A 240 12.30 -9.08 21.49
C ILE A 240 11.90 -9.69 20.15
N SER A 241 11.19 -10.81 20.19
CA SER A 241 10.68 -11.49 19.01
C SER A 241 9.47 -10.75 18.43
N THR A 242 9.45 -10.59 17.11
CA THR A 242 8.31 -10.03 16.37
C THR A 242 7.20 -11.04 16.11
N GLY A 243 7.45 -12.32 16.41
CA GLY A 243 6.55 -13.42 16.08
C GLY A 243 6.71 -13.93 14.64
N LEU A 244 7.54 -13.30 13.80
CA LEU A 244 7.87 -13.82 12.48
C LEU A 244 8.91 -14.94 12.60
N ALA A 245 8.71 -16.01 11.82
CA ALA A 245 9.75 -16.98 11.51
C ALA A 245 10.79 -16.36 10.56
N LYS A 246 11.89 -17.09 10.37
CA LYS A 246 12.94 -16.68 9.44
C LYS A 246 12.41 -16.65 8.02
N ILE A 247 12.37 -15.45 7.44
CA ILE A 247 12.04 -15.24 6.04
C ILE A 247 13.35 -15.01 5.28
N GLU A 248 13.66 -15.89 4.33
CA GLU A 248 14.79 -15.66 3.42
C GLU A 248 14.48 -14.49 2.51
N ARG A 249 15.30 -13.45 2.61
CA ARG A 249 15.22 -12.24 1.78
C ARG A 249 16.42 -12.21 0.85
N PRO A 250 16.44 -13.00 -0.23
CA PRO A 250 17.50 -12.89 -1.20
C PRO A 250 17.50 -11.47 -1.74
N MET A 251 18.64 -10.78 -1.64
CA MET A 251 18.81 -9.52 -2.33
C MET A 251 18.70 -9.83 -3.82
N PRO A 252 17.80 -9.17 -4.58
CA PRO A 252 17.69 -9.45 -6.00
C PRO A 252 19.00 -9.06 -6.68
N GLU A 253 19.72 -10.04 -7.19
CA GLU A 253 20.93 -9.83 -7.97
C GLU A 253 20.54 -9.70 -9.45
N PHE A 254 21.06 -8.67 -10.11
CA PHE A 254 20.89 -8.53 -11.55
C PHE A 254 21.70 -9.62 -12.26
N ILE A 255 20.99 -10.46 -13.02
CA ILE A 255 21.59 -11.51 -13.81
C ILE A 255 21.59 -11.06 -15.28
N PRO A 256 22.77 -10.91 -15.91
CA PRO A 256 22.87 -10.56 -17.32
C PRO A 256 22.21 -11.61 -18.21
N LEU A 257 21.73 -11.19 -19.38
CA LEU A 257 21.16 -12.10 -20.36
C LEU A 257 22.17 -13.18 -20.77
N PRO A 258 21.75 -14.46 -20.84
CA PRO A 258 22.59 -15.52 -21.37
C PRO A 258 22.79 -15.35 -22.88
N ASP A 259 23.98 -15.76 -23.34
CA ASP A 259 24.33 -15.81 -24.77
C ASP A 259 23.47 -16.84 -25.53
N ASP A 260 23.00 -17.88 -24.84
CA ASP A 260 22.12 -18.90 -25.39
C ASP A 260 20.63 -18.51 -25.27
N ILE A 261 19.89 -18.64 -26.36
CA ILE A 261 18.50 -18.23 -26.50
C ILE A 261 17.54 -19.32 -25.99
N GLU A 262 17.94 -20.59 -26.03
CA GLU A 262 17.06 -21.73 -25.71
C GLU A 262 16.67 -21.81 -24.23
N THR A 263 17.46 -21.19 -23.33
CA THR A 263 17.19 -21.18 -21.88
C THR A 263 16.30 -20.04 -21.41
N ARG A 264 15.84 -19.16 -22.32
CA ARG A 264 15.04 -17.98 -21.94
C ARG A 264 13.62 -18.39 -21.57
N LYS A 265 13.36 -18.51 -20.27
CA LYS A 265 12.00 -18.57 -19.72
C LYS A 265 11.29 -17.25 -20.03
N ARG A 266 10.06 -17.34 -20.54
CA ARG A 266 9.22 -16.17 -20.81
C ARG A 266 8.28 -15.92 -19.66
N VAL A 267 8.14 -14.66 -19.30
CA VAL A 267 7.12 -14.15 -18.39
C VAL A 267 6.19 -13.23 -19.15
N LYS A 268 4.94 -13.16 -18.72
CA LYS A 268 3.95 -12.22 -19.23
C LYS A 268 3.69 -11.16 -18.18
N ILE A 269 3.77 -9.90 -18.59
CA ILE A 269 3.64 -8.77 -17.67
C ILE A 269 2.35 -8.00 -17.99
N LEU A 270 1.54 -7.73 -16.96
CA LEU A 270 0.48 -6.74 -17.00
C LEU A 270 1.04 -5.39 -16.57
N PHE A 271 1.29 -4.51 -17.55
CA PHE A 271 1.65 -3.13 -17.31
C PHE A 271 0.40 -2.30 -17.01
N VAL A 272 0.30 -1.79 -15.78
CA VAL A 272 -0.76 -0.86 -15.37
C VAL A 272 -0.20 0.56 -15.45
N LEU A 273 -0.56 1.29 -16.49
CA LEU A 273 -0.09 2.65 -16.73
C LEU A 273 -1.07 3.65 -16.11
N GLN A 274 -0.69 4.28 -15.01
CA GLN A 274 -1.46 5.36 -14.39
C GLN A 274 -0.94 6.71 -14.90
N LEU A 275 -1.74 7.38 -15.72
CA LEU A 275 -1.30 8.60 -16.39
C LEU A 275 -2.00 9.84 -15.87
N ASN A 276 -1.20 10.88 -15.63
CA ASN A 276 -1.66 12.23 -15.36
C ASN A 276 -0.97 13.24 -16.30
N GLY A 277 -1.50 14.47 -16.37
CA GLY A 277 -0.90 15.57 -17.12
C GLY A 277 -1.15 15.54 -18.64
N ARG A 278 -0.19 16.10 -19.40
CA ARG A 278 -0.35 16.43 -20.84
C ARG A 278 0.80 15.95 -21.74
N ASN A 279 1.78 15.24 -21.21
CA ASN A 279 2.97 14.84 -21.98
C ASN A 279 2.74 13.55 -22.79
N SER A 280 1.76 13.55 -23.70
CA SER A 280 1.39 12.35 -24.49
C SER A 280 2.55 11.81 -25.32
N ARG A 281 3.48 12.69 -25.74
CA ARG A 281 4.69 12.32 -26.48
C ARG A 281 5.65 11.48 -25.64
N GLN A 282 5.90 11.87 -24.39
CA GLN A 282 6.75 11.09 -23.49
C GLN A 282 6.12 9.76 -23.15
N VAL A 283 4.82 9.74 -22.83
CA VAL A 283 4.09 8.49 -22.58
C VAL A 283 4.19 7.55 -23.79
N THR A 284 4.00 8.07 -25.01
CA THR A 284 4.14 7.29 -26.23
C THR A 284 5.57 6.75 -26.41
N ARG A 285 6.59 7.52 -26.02
CA ARG A 285 8.00 7.07 -26.05
C ARG A 285 8.26 5.95 -25.04
N MET A 286 7.72 6.06 -23.83
CA MET A 286 7.79 5.01 -22.81
C MET A 286 7.10 3.73 -23.31
N ILE A 287 5.84 3.83 -23.77
CA ILE A 287 5.08 2.68 -24.30
C ILE A 287 5.85 1.99 -25.43
N ARG A 288 6.46 2.73 -26.36
CA ARG A 288 7.28 2.15 -27.44
C ARG A 288 8.47 1.34 -26.94
N THR A 289 9.02 1.68 -25.77
CA THR A 289 10.18 1.00 -25.20
C THR A 289 9.79 -0.28 -24.49
N ILE A 290 8.59 -0.33 -23.89
CA ILE A 290 8.09 -1.49 -23.14
C ILE A 290 7.14 -2.37 -23.94
N TYR A 291 6.73 -1.99 -25.16
CA TYR A 291 5.70 -2.71 -25.92
C TYR A 291 6.22 -4.02 -26.51
N SER A 292 5.52 -5.11 -26.20
CA SER A 292 5.61 -6.43 -26.80
C SER A 292 4.21 -6.97 -27.09
N ARG A 293 4.10 -7.97 -27.96
CA ARG A 293 2.84 -8.68 -28.21
C ARG A 293 2.51 -9.71 -27.13
N ASP A 294 3.50 -10.10 -26.35
CA ASP A 294 3.38 -11.15 -25.33
C ASP A 294 2.90 -10.61 -23.97
N HIS A 295 2.86 -9.27 -23.80
CA HIS A 295 2.45 -8.59 -22.56
C HIS A 295 1.10 -7.90 -22.69
N PHE A 296 0.56 -7.43 -21.57
CA PHE A 296 -0.70 -6.71 -21.48
C PHE A 296 -0.47 -5.27 -21.00
N TYR A 297 -1.24 -4.32 -21.54
CA TYR A 297 -1.12 -2.90 -21.20
C TYR A 297 -2.50 -2.34 -20.86
N LEU A 298 -2.70 -2.02 -19.59
CA LEU A 298 -3.92 -1.40 -19.09
C LEU A 298 -3.63 0.04 -18.69
N VAL A 299 -4.24 0.98 -19.41
CA VAL A 299 -3.97 2.41 -19.27
C VAL A 299 -5.13 3.08 -18.56
N HIS A 300 -4.88 3.53 -17.35
CA HIS A 300 -5.75 4.45 -16.64
C HIS A 300 -5.28 5.89 -16.89
N VAL A 301 -6.23 6.77 -17.18
CA VAL A 301 -5.97 8.21 -17.23
C VAL A 301 -6.82 8.89 -16.17
N ASP A 302 -6.22 9.77 -15.37
CA ASP A 302 -6.93 10.53 -14.36
C ASP A 302 -8.18 11.21 -14.96
N GLN A 303 -9.31 11.12 -14.25
CA GLN A 303 -10.61 11.62 -14.70
C GLN A 303 -10.59 13.10 -15.11
N ARG A 304 -9.69 13.89 -14.51
CA ARG A 304 -9.52 15.32 -14.78
C ARG A 304 -8.74 15.59 -16.08
N GLN A 305 -8.06 14.60 -16.65
CA GLN A 305 -7.14 14.75 -17.78
C GLN A 305 -7.75 14.27 -19.11
N ASN A 306 -8.73 15.02 -19.62
CA ASN A 306 -9.44 14.65 -20.86
C ASN A 306 -8.54 14.66 -22.11
N PHE A 307 -7.55 15.56 -22.17
CA PHE A 307 -6.59 15.60 -23.29
C PHE A 307 -5.80 14.30 -23.40
N MET A 308 -5.15 13.89 -22.30
CA MET A 308 -4.38 12.63 -22.25
C MET A 308 -5.26 11.43 -22.54
N PHE A 309 -6.50 11.42 -22.03
CA PHE A 309 -7.45 10.36 -22.29
C PHE A 309 -7.77 10.24 -23.78
N SER A 310 -8.08 11.35 -24.44
CA SER A 310 -8.32 11.37 -25.89
C SER A 310 -7.11 10.86 -26.68
N GLU A 311 -5.89 11.30 -26.32
CA GLU A 311 -4.66 10.86 -26.98
C GLU A 311 -4.44 9.34 -26.83
N MET A 312 -4.65 8.79 -25.62
CA MET A 312 -4.50 7.35 -25.39
C MET A 312 -5.60 6.53 -26.07
N LYS A 313 -6.83 7.06 -26.18
CA LYS A 313 -7.90 6.41 -26.95
C LYS A 313 -7.58 6.36 -28.44
N GLU A 314 -7.00 7.42 -29.01
CA GLU A 314 -6.51 7.39 -30.40
C GLU A 314 -5.39 6.36 -30.57
N LEU A 315 -4.47 6.27 -29.60
CA LEU A 315 -3.43 5.24 -29.60
C LEU A 315 -4.04 3.82 -29.55
N GLN A 316 -5.04 3.58 -28.70
CA GLN A 316 -5.76 2.30 -28.64
C GLN A 316 -6.38 1.92 -30.00
N LYS A 317 -7.04 2.88 -30.69
CA LYS A 317 -7.61 2.64 -32.03
C LYS A 317 -6.55 2.19 -33.03
N LEU A 318 -5.31 2.70 -32.92
CA LEU A 318 -4.21 2.25 -33.77
C LEU A 318 -3.79 0.80 -33.51
N PHE A 319 -3.80 0.35 -32.24
CA PHE A 319 -3.57 -1.05 -31.88
C PHE A 319 -4.69 -1.95 -32.42
N GLU A 320 -5.94 -1.56 -32.22
CA GLU A 320 -7.12 -2.28 -32.72
C GLU A 320 -7.11 -2.41 -34.26
N LYS A 321 -6.75 -1.34 -34.99
CA LYS A 321 -6.59 -1.38 -36.45
C LYS A 321 -5.52 -2.39 -36.90
N LYS A 322 -4.48 -2.60 -36.07
CA LYS A 322 -3.44 -3.60 -36.30
C LYS A 322 -3.80 -4.99 -35.76
N LYS A 323 -5.04 -5.18 -35.27
CA LYS A 323 -5.52 -6.42 -34.63
C LYS A 323 -4.68 -6.83 -33.42
N LEU A 324 -4.18 -5.83 -32.68
CA LEU A 324 -3.46 -6.01 -31.42
C LEU A 324 -4.43 -5.66 -30.29
N PHE A 325 -4.86 -6.67 -29.54
CA PHE A 325 -5.87 -6.53 -28.49
C PHE A 325 -5.28 -6.49 -27.08
N ASN A 326 -3.96 -6.43 -26.96
CA ASN A 326 -3.25 -6.45 -25.68
C ASN A 326 -3.04 -5.04 -25.08
N PHE A 327 -3.66 -4.00 -25.64
CA PHE A 327 -3.57 -2.62 -25.18
C PHE A 327 -4.97 -2.04 -24.99
N LYS A 328 -5.31 -1.62 -23.76
CA LYS A 328 -6.64 -1.12 -23.40
C LYS A 328 -6.54 0.13 -22.53
N VAL A 329 -7.34 1.14 -22.85
CA VAL A 329 -7.57 2.31 -22.00
C VAL A 329 -8.87 2.13 -21.23
N THR A 330 -8.86 2.37 -19.92
CA THR A 330 -10.04 2.19 -19.06
C THR A 330 -11.05 3.32 -19.23
N GLU A 331 -12.33 2.96 -19.37
CA GLU A 331 -13.43 3.93 -19.44
C GLU A 331 -13.80 4.45 -18.04
N ASN A 332 -13.76 3.56 -17.04
CA ASN A 332 -13.92 3.95 -15.65
C ASN A 332 -12.65 4.69 -15.20
N ARG A 333 -12.80 6.00 -14.96
CA ARG A 333 -11.68 6.89 -14.61
C ARG A 333 -11.89 7.45 -13.21
N PHE A 334 -10.80 7.52 -12.48
CA PHE A 334 -10.75 7.96 -11.10
C PHE A 334 -9.92 9.24 -11.01
N ALA A 335 -10.29 10.15 -10.10
CA ALA A 335 -9.45 11.29 -9.74
C ALA A 335 -8.37 10.82 -8.74
N THR A 336 -7.20 10.44 -9.25
CA THR A 336 -6.07 9.95 -8.44
C THR A 336 -5.24 11.14 -7.95
N ILE A 337 -5.64 11.71 -6.82
CA ILE A 337 -4.90 12.80 -6.17
C ILE A 337 -3.67 12.25 -5.43
N TRP A 338 -2.63 13.07 -5.30
CA TRP A 338 -1.43 12.71 -4.52
C TRP A 338 -1.81 12.34 -3.09
N GLY A 339 -1.40 11.14 -2.65
CA GLY A 339 -1.71 10.59 -1.33
C GLY A 339 -3.18 10.22 -1.10
N GLY A 340 -4.03 10.25 -2.13
CA GLY A 340 -5.44 9.90 -2.01
C GLY A 340 -5.69 8.39 -2.05
N SER A 341 -6.73 7.94 -1.34
CA SER A 341 -7.17 6.53 -1.32
C SER A 341 -7.66 6.02 -2.68
N THR A 342 -8.11 6.93 -3.56
CA THR A 342 -8.61 6.61 -4.91
C THR A 342 -7.55 5.95 -5.80
N LEU A 343 -6.26 6.13 -5.50
CA LEU A 343 -5.18 5.44 -6.20
C LEU A 343 -5.26 3.92 -6.02
N LEU A 344 -5.44 3.45 -4.78
CA LEU A 344 -5.58 2.02 -4.49
C LEU A 344 -6.86 1.47 -5.10
N THR A 345 -7.98 2.20 -5.00
CA THR A 345 -9.25 1.80 -5.64
C THR A 345 -9.10 1.63 -7.14
N MET A 346 -8.41 2.56 -7.80
CA MET A 346 -8.11 2.49 -9.22
C MET A 346 -7.27 1.25 -9.54
N PHE A 347 -6.20 1.01 -8.79
CA PHE A 347 -5.31 -0.12 -8.99
C PHE A 347 -6.03 -1.47 -8.81
N LEU A 348 -6.83 -1.62 -7.75
CA LEU A 348 -7.64 -2.83 -7.54
C LEU A 348 -8.68 -3.03 -8.64
N GLN A 349 -9.36 -1.96 -9.07
CA GLN A 349 -10.35 -2.02 -10.14
C GLN A 349 -9.71 -2.42 -11.47
N THR A 350 -8.53 -1.89 -11.80
CA THR A 350 -7.80 -2.23 -13.03
C THR A 350 -7.37 -3.69 -13.05
N ILE A 351 -6.87 -4.23 -11.93
CA ILE A 351 -6.57 -5.67 -11.82
C ILE A 351 -7.84 -6.49 -12.01
N LYS A 352 -8.93 -6.14 -11.31
CA LYS A 352 -10.22 -6.83 -11.45
C LYS A 352 -10.70 -6.86 -12.90
N ASP A 353 -10.67 -5.71 -13.58
CA ASP A 353 -11.08 -5.59 -14.98
C ASP A 353 -10.21 -6.41 -15.93
N SER A 354 -8.90 -6.53 -15.65
CA SER A 354 -8.00 -7.39 -16.43
C SER A 354 -8.46 -8.85 -16.39
N LEU A 355 -8.81 -9.35 -15.20
CA LEU A 355 -9.21 -10.73 -14.98
C LEU A 355 -10.62 -11.03 -15.49
N THR A 356 -11.58 -10.12 -15.25
CA THR A 356 -12.99 -10.37 -15.56
C THR A 356 -13.41 -9.82 -16.91
N SER A 357 -13.25 -8.52 -17.11
CA SER A 357 -13.85 -7.78 -18.22
C SER A 357 -13.06 -8.00 -19.52
N LEU A 358 -11.74 -8.19 -19.40
CA LEU A 358 -10.83 -8.38 -20.54
C LEU A 358 -10.43 -9.85 -20.75
N GLY A 359 -10.60 -10.71 -19.74
CA GLY A 359 -10.18 -12.10 -19.79
C GLY A 359 -8.67 -12.29 -19.90
N TRP A 360 -7.88 -11.29 -19.50
CA TRP A 360 -6.43 -11.34 -19.44
C TRP A 360 -6.04 -11.97 -18.09
N ASN A 361 -5.98 -13.30 -18.05
CA ASN A 361 -5.75 -14.08 -16.83
C ASN A 361 -4.45 -14.92 -16.88
N ASP A 362 -3.64 -14.74 -17.91
CA ASP A 362 -2.42 -15.48 -18.19
C ASP A 362 -1.15 -14.63 -18.05
N TRP A 363 -1.21 -13.54 -17.27
CA TRP A 363 -0.03 -12.78 -16.87
C TRP A 363 0.58 -13.33 -15.57
N ASP A 364 1.91 -13.24 -15.45
CA ASP A 364 2.69 -13.71 -14.30
C ASP A 364 2.96 -12.58 -13.30
N TYR A 365 3.15 -11.35 -13.81
CA TYR A 365 3.51 -10.17 -13.02
C TYR A 365 2.61 -8.98 -13.32
N VAL A 366 2.41 -8.12 -12.32
CA VAL A 366 1.82 -6.79 -12.49
C VAL A 366 2.88 -5.74 -12.22
N LEU A 367 3.02 -4.76 -13.12
CA LEU A 367 3.96 -3.67 -12.98
C LEU A 367 3.23 -2.34 -13.19
N ASN A 368 3.15 -1.51 -12.15
CA ASN A 368 2.57 -0.18 -12.24
C ASN A 368 3.60 0.85 -12.70
N MET A 369 3.23 1.73 -13.64
CA MET A 369 4.08 2.83 -14.10
C MET A 369 3.27 4.11 -14.26
N SER A 370 3.93 5.25 -14.04
CA SER A 370 3.42 6.60 -14.26
C SER A 370 3.90 7.19 -15.58
N GLU A 371 3.40 8.37 -15.96
CA GLU A 371 3.86 9.10 -17.15
C GLU A 371 5.33 9.58 -17.08
N SER A 372 5.92 9.56 -15.89
CA SER A 372 7.29 10.04 -15.64
C SER A 372 8.30 8.91 -15.59
N ASP A 373 7.84 7.66 -15.59
CA ASP A 373 8.73 6.50 -15.54
C ASP A 373 9.35 6.19 -16.90
N MET A 374 10.56 5.63 -16.87
CA MET A 374 11.27 5.17 -18.06
C MET A 374 12.15 3.97 -17.68
N PRO A 375 12.11 2.86 -18.44
CA PRO A 375 12.94 1.71 -18.15
C PRO A 375 14.42 2.04 -18.35
N LEU A 376 15.27 1.55 -17.43
CA LEU A 376 16.72 1.61 -17.54
C LEU A 376 17.32 0.36 -18.20
N LEU A 377 16.63 -0.77 -18.05
CA LEU A 377 16.96 -2.05 -18.66
C LEU A 377 16.12 -2.25 -19.92
N SER A 378 16.61 -3.07 -20.84
CA SER A 378 15.80 -3.56 -21.94
C SER A 378 14.65 -4.44 -21.43
N LEU A 379 13.60 -4.58 -22.25
CA LEU A 379 12.48 -5.45 -21.93
C LEU A 379 12.93 -6.92 -21.78
N GLU A 380 13.89 -7.38 -22.58
CA GLU A 380 14.44 -8.74 -22.49
C GLU A 380 15.17 -8.98 -21.17
N GLU A 381 15.98 -8.01 -20.71
CA GLU A 381 16.65 -8.10 -19.41
C GLU A 381 15.64 -8.14 -18.25
N LEU A 382 14.58 -7.33 -18.34
CA LEU A 382 13.50 -7.34 -17.36
C LEU A 382 12.79 -8.70 -17.32
N GLU A 383 12.39 -9.22 -18.47
CA GLU A 383 11.75 -10.54 -18.60
C GLU A 383 12.63 -11.64 -18.01
N HIS A 384 13.93 -11.63 -18.31
CA HIS A 384 14.87 -12.63 -17.81
C HIS A 384 14.97 -12.60 -16.29
N ASN A 385 15.14 -11.41 -15.69
CA ASN A 385 15.28 -11.27 -14.25
C ASN A 385 13.98 -11.64 -13.52
N LEU A 386 12.81 -11.29 -14.07
CA LEU A 386 11.53 -11.72 -13.53
C LEU A 386 11.33 -13.23 -13.65
N ALA A 387 11.71 -13.84 -14.77
CA ALA A 387 11.57 -15.29 -14.96
C ALA A 387 12.41 -16.12 -13.98
N LEU A 388 13.58 -15.59 -13.57
CA LEU A 388 14.42 -16.21 -12.54
C LEU A 388 13.86 -16.07 -11.13
N ASN A 389 13.06 -15.03 -10.89
CA ASN A 389 12.44 -14.73 -9.61
C ASN A 389 10.93 -15.04 -9.58
N ASN A 390 10.47 -15.97 -10.43
CA ASN A 390 9.05 -16.31 -10.52
C ASN A 390 8.48 -16.76 -9.17
N GLY A 391 7.34 -16.18 -8.78
CA GLY A 391 6.70 -16.43 -7.48
C GLY A 391 7.13 -15.49 -6.35
N PHE A 392 8.09 -14.59 -6.59
CA PHE A 392 8.49 -13.56 -5.63
C PHE A 392 7.90 -12.19 -5.96
N SER A 393 7.47 -11.47 -4.92
CA SER A 393 7.04 -10.08 -5.00
C SER A 393 8.18 -9.15 -4.61
N SER A 394 8.36 -8.05 -5.34
CA SER A 394 9.23 -6.93 -4.96
C SER A 394 8.36 -5.73 -4.64
N MET A 395 8.42 -5.25 -3.39
CA MET A 395 7.62 -4.13 -2.89
C MET A 395 8.51 -2.99 -2.41
#